data_AF-A0A8J6XJ65-F1
#
_entry.id   AF-A0A8J6XJ65-F1
#
_cell.length_a   1.000
_cell.length_b   1.000
_cell.length_c   1.000
_cell.angle_alpha   90.00
_cell.angle_beta   90.00
_cell.angle_gamma   90.00
#
_symmetry.space_group_name_H-M   'P 1'
#
loop_
_entity.id
_entity.type
_entity.pdbx_description
1 polymer ?
#
loop_
_entity_poly.entity_id
_entity_poly.type
_entity_poly.pdbx_seq_one_letter_code
_entity_poly.pdbx_strand_id
1 'polypeptide(L)'
;MKMLFKKLLIGASIAASVSAIASTPAFAGSLTNATIGGSAASDYLVYGVDGKNTKEIAKTQANVQAVLDGNASNPTGNVELRASSEKAGFDFTKNTTLNGKIGGKDITLSSLTAADWTPNFVNTWLTAALNANGFGQFTNQVGFLSNIFVNYGGMQRFSDPNISYVNQNDTTGEISIGLAGHLNATSLLTQSIDGYMASLNPFSSEYLTAKILKTALGSTQIQASEIVKVSYNGGPSQLLYNFKATETGLTELSDGVSHSGNYEVKFAGIAPPPVASVPEPSVMLGLVGVFALFVTQRQLKKAQ
;
A
#
# COMPACT_ATOMS: atom_id res chain seq x y z
N MET A 1 -20.28 -32.67 -19.52
CA MET A 1 -20.83 -31.48 -18.84
C MET A 1 -19.70 -30.83 -18.04
N LYS A 2 -19.11 -29.75 -18.55
CA LYS A 2 -18.01 -29.02 -17.91
C LYS A 2 -18.60 -28.15 -16.80
N MET A 3 -18.47 -28.55 -15.54
CA MET A 3 -18.76 -27.65 -14.41
C MET A 3 -17.46 -27.08 -13.86
N LEU A 4 -17.39 -25.76 -13.94
CA LEU A 4 -16.31 -24.89 -13.47
C LEU A 4 -15.99 -25.17 -11.99
N PHE A 5 -14.75 -25.58 -11.73
CA PHE A 5 -14.08 -25.29 -10.47
C PHE A 5 -13.87 -23.77 -10.38
N LYS A 6 -14.84 -23.04 -9.81
CA LYS A 6 -14.59 -21.71 -9.26
C LYS A 6 -13.71 -21.90 -8.03
N LYS A 7 -12.39 -21.81 -8.23
CA LYS A 7 -11.42 -21.69 -7.13
C LYS A 7 -11.76 -20.42 -6.36
N LEU A 8 -12.32 -20.57 -5.17
CA LEU A 8 -12.42 -19.48 -4.20
C LEU A 8 -11.01 -19.17 -3.72
N LEU A 9 -10.35 -18.22 -4.38
CA LEU A 9 -9.08 -17.65 -3.94
C LEU A 9 -9.38 -16.76 -2.72
N ILE A 10 -9.31 -17.34 -1.53
CA ILE A 10 -9.31 -16.57 -0.27
C ILE A 10 -7.92 -15.94 -0.19
N GLY A 11 -7.82 -14.65 -0.50
CA GLY A 11 -6.59 -13.89 -0.31
C GLY A 11 -6.25 -13.84 1.18
N ALA A 12 -5.00 -14.15 1.53
CA ALA A 12 -4.52 -13.96 2.90
C ALA A 12 -4.57 -12.45 3.21
N SER A 13 -5.30 -12.07 4.25
CA SER A 13 -5.27 -10.72 4.82
C SER A 13 -4.16 -10.69 5.86
N ILE A 14 -3.15 -9.86 5.67
CA ILE A 14 -1.99 -9.78 6.57
C ILE A 14 -1.97 -8.40 7.20
N ALA A 15 -2.24 -8.33 8.50
CA ALA A 15 -1.90 -7.17 9.29
C ALA A 15 -0.38 -7.16 9.47
N ALA A 16 0.32 -6.25 8.79
CA ALA A 16 1.78 -6.14 8.87
C ALA A 16 2.18 -5.51 10.22
N SER A 17 2.33 -6.32 11.27
CA SER A 17 2.89 -5.86 12.54
C SER A 17 4.41 -5.69 12.39
N VAL A 18 4.86 -4.46 12.11
CA VAL A 18 6.29 -4.13 12.02
C VAL A 18 6.93 -4.08 13.41
N SER A 19 7.63 -5.16 13.78
CA SER A 19 8.66 -5.16 14.81
C SER A 19 9.99 -5.52 14.16
N ALA A 20 10.74 -4.54 13.63
CA ALA A 20 12.17 -4.74 13.35
C ALA A 20 12.92 -3.41 13.16
N ILE A 21 14.11 -3.40 13.74
CA ILE A 21 15.11 -2.34 13.84
C ILE A 21 15.51 -1.85 12.44
N ALA A 22 15.51 -0.53 12.26
CA ALA A 22 15.91 0.13 11.03
C ALA A 22 17.43 -0.01 10.79
N SER A 23 17.83 -1.03 10.03
CA SER A 23 19.01 -0.89 9.17
C SER A 23 18.55 -0.17 7.90
N THR A 24 19.21 0.94 7.57
CA THR A 24 18.98 1.66 6.31
C THR A 24 19.08 0.67 5.15
N PRO A 25 18.04 0.51 4.30
CA PRO A 25 18.08 -0.45 3.22
C PRO A 25 19.29 -0.18 2.32
N ALA A 26 19.99 -1.25 1.95
CA ALA A 26 20.76 -1.27 0.70
C ALA A 26 19.82 -0.85 -0.44
N PHE A 27 20.36 -0.14 -1.44
CA PHE A 27 19.64 0.43 -2.61
C PHE A 27 18.26 -0.22 -2.83
N ALA A 28 17.21 0.58 -2.69
CA ALA A 28 15.87 0.09 -2.94
C ALA A 28 15.52 0.29 -4.41
N GLY A 29 15.28 -0.78 -5.16
CA GLY A 29 14.63 -0.65 -6.47
C GLY A 29 13.24 -0.04 -6.29
N SER A 30 12.87 0.94 -7.13
CA SER A 30 11.53 1.52 -7.15
C SER A 30 10.66 0.86 -8.23
N LEU A 31 9.35 1.08 -8.15
CA LEU A 31 8.43 0.67 -9.21
C LEU A 31 8.82 1.36 -10.52
N THR A 32 8.89 0.59 -11.59
CA THR A 32 9.16 1.10 -12.94
C THR A 32 8.02 0.77 -13.88
N ASN A 33 7.92 1.53 -14.97
CA ASN A 33 6.86 1.36 -15.98
C ASN A 33 5.45 1.47 -15.36
N ALA A 34 5.29 2.42 -14.43
CA ALA A 34 4.00 2.67 -13.80
C ALA A 34 2.93 3.01 -14.85
N THR A 35 1.80 2.31 -14.78
CA THR A 35 0.64 2.51 -15.67
C THR A 35 -0.66 2.29 -14.91
N ILE A 36 -1.70 3.05 -15.26
CA ILE A 36 -3.03 2.92 -14.67
C ILE A 36 -3.89 1.97 -15.51
N GLY A 37 -4.65 1.11 -14.85
CA GLY A 37 -5.55 0.14 -15.47
C GLY A 37 -6.77 -0.17 -14.59
N GLY A 38 -7.30 -1.39 -14.73
CA GLY A 38 -8.52 -1.82 -14.06
C GLY A 38 -9.78 -1.54 -14.86
N SER A 39 -10.92 -1.88 -14.28
CA SER A 39 -12.24 -1.71 -14.90
C SER A 39 -12.78 -0.27 -14.85
N ALA A 40 -12.14 0.60 -14.07
CA ALA A 40 -12.40 2.04 -13.99
C ALA A 40 -11.09 2.85 -14.12
N ALA A 41 -10.26 2.55 -15.12
CA ALA A 41 -8.91 3.12 -15.28
C ALA A 41 -8.82 4.67 -15.36
N SER A 42 -9.91 5.39 -15.59
CA SER A 42 -9.95 6.85 -15.56
C SER A 42 -10.18 7.43 -14.16
N ASP A 43 -10.58 6.61 -13.19
CA ASP A 43 -10.90 7.03 -11.83
C ASP A 43 -9.70 6.90 -10.91
N TYR A 44 -8.81 7.87 -11.00
CA TYR A 44 -7.66 8.05 -10.10
C TYR A 44 -7.33 9.53 -10.01
N LEU A 45 -6.63 9.95 -8.97
CA LEU A 45 -6.00 11.27 -8.85
C LEU A 45 -4.50 11.11 -8.68
N VAL A 46 -3.75 12.15 -9.03
CA VAL A 46 -2.29 12.20 -8.86
C VAL A 46 -1.97 13.45 -8.08
N TYR A 47 -1.33 13.30 -6.93
CA TYR A 47 -0.94 14.42 -6.08
C TYR A 47 0.58 14.54 -6.06
N GLY A 48 1.08 15.75 -6.34
CA GLY A 48 2.49 16.10 -6.17
C GLY A 48 2.71 16.92 -4.92
N VAL A 49 3.92 16.85 -4.36
CA VAL A 49 4.32 17.69 -3.21
C VAL A 49 4.62 19.13 -3.66
N ASP A 50 4.10 20.09 -2.90
CA ASP A 50 4.35 21.53 -3.02
C ASP A 50 4.58 22.11 -1.61
N GLY A 51 5.86 22.20 -1.22
CA GLY A 51 6.25 22.59 0.13
C GLY A 51 5.78 21.59 1.18
N LYS A 52 4.90 22.02 2.10
CA LYS A 52 4.28 21.16 3.12
C LYS A 52 2.92 20.60 2.67
N ASN A 53 2.54 20.83 1.42
CA ASN A 53 1.27 20.37 0.92
C ASN A 53 1.45 19.31 -0.16
N THR A 54 0.39 18.56 -0.38
CA THR A 54 0.16 17.81 -1.61
C THR A 54 -0.96 18.50 -2.38
N LYS A 55 -0.91 18.47 -3.71
CA LYS A 55 -1.95 19.05 -4.57
C LYS A 55 -2.12 18.21 -5.83
N GLU A 56 -3.34 18.18 -6.35
CA GLU A 56 -3.60 17.50 -7.62
C GLU A 56 -2.73 18.08 -8.74
N ILE A 57 -2.11 17.20 -9.52
CA ILE A 57 -1.33 17.51 -10.72
C ILE A 57 -1.86 16.72 -11.92
N ALA A 58 -1.41 17.09 -13.12
CA ALA A 58 -1.88 16.46 -14.35
C ALA A 58 -1.64 14.93 -14.35
N LYS A 59 -2.64 14.17 -14.81
CA LYS A 59 -2.64 12.70 -14.90
C LYS A 59 -1.82 12.18 -16.10
N THR A 60 -0.53 12.49 -16.12
CA THR A 60 0.42 12.01 -17.14
C THR A 60 1.19 10.81 -16.61
N GLN A 61 1.66 9.93 -17.49
CA GLN A 61 2.48 8.78 -17.09
C GLN A 61 3.76 9.22 -16.35
N ALA A 62 4.37 10.32 -16.79
CA ALA A 62 5.55 10.88 -16.14
C ALA A 62 5.25 11.33 -14.70
N ASN A 63 4.10 11.98 -14.47
CA ASN A 63 3.69 12.40 -13.13
C ASN A 63 3.31 11.20 -12.25
N VAL A 64 2.62 10.19 -12.80
CA VAL A 64 2.31 8.94 -12.08
C VAL A 64 3.59 8.26 -11.60
N GLN A 65 4.64 8.20 -12.43
CA GLN A 65 5.93 7.65 -12.02
C GLN A 65 6.62 8.55 -10.97
N ALA A 66 6.72 9.86 -11.24
CA ALA A 66 7.47 10.79 -10.40
C ALA A 66 6.96 10.85 -8.95
N VAL A 67 5.65 10.76 -8.73
CA VAL A 67 5.08 10.81 -7.38
C VAL A 67 5.37 9.54 -6.57
N LEU A 68 5.77 8.43 -7.22
CA LEU A 68 6.06 7.14 -6.60
C LEU A 68 7.56 6.91 -6.31
N ASP A 69 8.44 7.83 -6.74
CA ASP A 69 9.90 7.70 -6.59
C ASP A 69 10.41 8.01 -5.16
N GLY A 70 9.50 8.39 -4.25
CA GLY A 70 9.77 8.68 -2.86
C GLY A 70 9.95 7.44 -1.97
N ASN A 71 9.97 7.69 -0.66
CA ASN A 71 10.03 6.64 0.36
C ASN A 71 9.40 7.11 1.68
N ALA A 72 9.42 6.25 2.69
CA ALA A 72 8.83 6.52 4.01
C ALA A 72 9.27 7.84 4.65
N SER A 73 10.51 8.26 4.44
CA SER A 73 11.09 9.47 5.04
C SER A 73 10.99 10.70 4.15
N ASN A 74 10.78 10.52 2.85
CA ASN A 74 10.69 11.60 1.87
C ASN A 74 9.67 11.24 0.79
N PRO A 75 8.36 11.33 1.08
CA PRO A 75 7.31 11.11 0.09
C PRO A 75 7.34 12.20 -0.98
N THR A 76 7.12 11.82 -2.23
CA THR A 76 7.13 12.72 -3.40
C THR A 76 5.73 13.08 -3.90
N GLY A 77 4.71 12.45 -3.32
CA GLY A 77 3.31 12.57 -3.70
C GLY A 77 2.59 11.24 -3.50
N ASN A 78 1.46 11.07 -4.18
CA ASN A 78 0.73 9.81 -4.22
C ASN A 78 -0.17 9.70 -5.45
N VAL A 79 -0.54 8.46 -5.77
CA VAL A 79 -1.60 8.13 -6.71
C VAL A 79 -2.78 7.58 -5.93
N GLU A 80 -3.89 8.31 -5.93
CA GLU A 80 -5.16 7.87 -5.33
C GLU A 80 -5.88 6.96 -6.32
N LEU A 81 -6.08 5.70 -5.96
CA LEU A 81 -6.83 4.77 -6.80
C LEU A 81 -8.32 4.84 -6.47
N ARG A 82 -9.17 4.93 -7.49
CA ARG A 82 -10.64 4.91 -7.33
C ARG A 82 -11.19 6.09 -6.51
N ALA A 83 -10.69 7.30 -6.82
CA ALA A 83 -11.01 8.57 -6.15
C ALA A 83 -12.50 8.96 -6.12
N SER A 84 -13.36 8.29 -6.89
CA SER A 84 -14.82 8.48 -6.83
C SER A 84 -15.53 7.58 -5.81
N SER A 85 -14.80 6.77 -5.04
CA SER A 85 -15.27 5.84 -3.99
C SER A 85 -16.44 6.36 -3.16
N GLU A 86 -16.40 7.64 -2.82
CA GLU A 86 -17.33 8.27 -1.87
C GLU A 86 -18.38 9.15 -2.53
N LYS A 87 -18.37 9.21 -3.86
CA LYS A 87 -19.30 10.05 -4.61
C LYS A 87 -20.62 9.32 -4.82
N ALA A 88 -21.71 10.08 -4.91
CA ALA A 88 -23.01 9.52 -5.25
C ALA A 88 -22.96 8.80 -6.60
N GLY A 89 -23.58 7.62 -6.69
CA GLY A 89 -23.59 6.81 -7.91
C GLY A 89 -22.31 5.98 -8.13
N PHE A 90 -21.44 5.87 -7.13
CA PHE A 90 -20.23 5.04 -7.19
C PHE A 90 -20.54 3.57 -7.55
N ASP A 91 -19.93 3.10 -8.63
CA ASP A 91 -19.99 1.70 -9.06
C ASP A 91 -18.91 0.87 -8.32
N PHE A 92 -19.30 0.27 -7.19
CA PHE A 92 -18.37 -0.50 -6.34
C PHE A 92 -18.04 -1.89 -6.89
N THR A 93 -18.49 -2.23 -8.09
CA THR A 93 -18.09 -3.47 -8.78
C THR A 93 -16.79 -3.30 -9.58
N LYS A 94 -16.35 -2.04 -9.77
CA LYS A 94 -15.18 -1.68 -10.55
C LYS A 94 -14.01 -1.27 -9.67
N ASN A 95 -12.81 -1.48 -10.21
CA ASN A 95 -11.54 -1.13 -9.59
C ASN A 95 -10.67 -0.27 -10.51
N THR A 96 -9.76 0.47 -9.87
CA THR A 96 -8.64 1.14 -10.52
C THR A 96 -7.36 0.45 -10.07
N THR A 97 -6.43 0.20 -11.00
CA THR A 97 -5.16 -0.44 -10.68
C THR A 97 -3.96 0.42 -11.07
N LEU A 98 -2.90 0.32 -10.28
CA LEU A 98 -1.55 0.75 -10.60
C LEU A 98 -0.72 -0.51 -10.92
N ASN A 99 -0.19 -0.58 -12.13
CA ASN A 99 0.62 -1.69 -12.61
C ASN A 99 2.05 -1.22 -12.87
N GLY A 100 3.02 -2.10 -12.70
CA GLY A 100 4.40 -1.82 -13.05
C GLY A 100 5.30 -3.02 -12.78
N LYS A 101 6.60 -2.75 -12.70
CA LYS A 101 7.63 -3.74 -12.38
C LYS A 101 8.43 -3.32 -11.15
N ILE A 102 8.63 -4.27 -10.24
CA ILE A 102 9.52 -4.13 -9.07
C ILE A 102 10.44 -5.35 -9.04
N GLY A 103 11.77 -5.14 -8.96
CA GLY A 103 12.74 -6.24 -9.11
C GLY A 103 12.65 -6.98 -10.46
N GLY A 104 12.18 -6.30 -11.51
CA GLY A 104 11.89 -6.90 -12.82
C GLY A 104 10.66 -7.81 -12.88
N LYS A 105 9.91 -7.94 -11.79
CA LYS A 105 8.68 -8.74 -11.70
C LYS A 105 7.44 -7.87 -11.77
N ASP A 106 6.37 -8.40 -12.36
CA ASP A 106 5.10 -7.68 -12.46
C ASP A 106 4.45 -7.51 -11.08
N ILE A 107 3.94 -6.33 -10.81
CA ILE A 107 3.13 -6.03 -9.62
C ILE A 107 1.91 -5.23 -10.03
N THR A 108 0.77 -5.56 -9.43
CA THR A 108 -0.48 -4.82 -9.55
C THR A 108 -0.97 -4.46 -8.16
N LEU A 109 -1.12 -3.15 -7.91
CA LEU A 109 -1.79 -2.59 -6.75
C LEU A 109 -3.19 -2.15 -7.20
N SER A 110 -4.22 -2.46 -6.43
CA SER A 110 -5.61 -2.24 -6.82
C SER A 110 -6.39 -1.63 -5.67
N SER A 111 -7.31 -0.73 -6.03
CA SER A 111 -8.46 -0.41 -5.20
C SER A 111 -9.30 -1.67 -4.95
N LEU A 112 -10.10 -1.66 -3.89
CA LEU A 112 -11.01 -2.75 -3.58
C LEU A 112 -12.33 -2.60 -4.32
N THR A 113 -13.03 -3.72 -4.45
CA THR A 113 -14.42 -3.82 -4.90
C THR A 113 -15.28 -4.35 -3.76
N ALA A 114 -16.60 -4.26 -3.90
CA ALA A 114 -17.53 -4.86 -2.95
C ALA A 114 -17.28 -6.38 -2.75
N ALA A 115 -16.75 -7.09 -3.76
CA ALA A 115 -16.45 -8.51 -3.67
C ALA A 115 -15.23 -8.84 -2.80
N ASP A 116 -14.32 -7.87 -2.60
CA ASP A 116 -13.15 -8.05 -1.73
C ASP A 116 -13.56 -7.97 -0.24
N TRP A 117 -14.65 -7.25 0.07
CA TRP A 117 -15.21 -7.09 1.41
C TRP A 117 -16.12 -8.24 1.83
N THR A 118 -15.55 -9.43 1.96
CA THR A 118 -16.29 -10.55 2.55
C THR A 118 -16.70 -10.24 4.00
N PRO A 119 -17.82 -10.78 4.52
CA PRO A 119 -18.23 -10.56 5.92
C PRO A 119 -17.13 -10.92 6.92
N ASN A 120 -16.35 -11.97 6.65
CA ASN A 120 -15.21 -12.35 7.47
C ASN A 120 -14.10 -11.28 7.45
N PHE A 121 -13.82 -10.70 6.27
CA PHE A 121 -12.82 -9.66 6.15
C PHE A 121 -13.22 -8.37 6.85
N VAL A 122 -14.48 -7.92 6.70
CA VAL A 122 -15.01 -6.74 7.41
C VAL A 122 -14.79 -6.89 8.93
N ASN A 123 -15.22 -8.02 9.49
CA ASN A 123 -15.05 -8.30 10.93
C ASN A 123 -13.58 -8.36 11.33
N THR A 124 -12.73 -8.98 10.51
CA THR A 124 -11.29 -9.11 10.77
C THR A 124 -10.62 -7.73 10.80
N TRP A 125 -10.89 -6.90 9.79
CA TRP A 125 -10.32 -5.57 9.69
C TRP A 125 -10.77 -4.65 10.83
N LEU A 126 -12.08 -4.61 11.12
CA LEU A 126 -12.62 -3.81 12.24
C LEU A 126 -12.06 -4.27 13.59
N THR A 127 -11.99 -5.58 13.83
CA THR A 127 -11.39 -6.12 15.07
C THR A 127 -9.93 -5.69 15.20
N ALA A 128 -9.15 -5.78 14.11
CA ALA A 128 -7.75 -5.38 14.10
C ALA A 128 -7.59 -3.87 14.32
N ALA A 129 -8.43 -3.05 13.68
CA ALA A 129 -8.45 -1.60 13.84
C ALA A 129 -8.75 -1.20 15.29
N LEU A 130 -9.78 -1.80 15.90
CA LEU A 130 -10.14 -1.55 17.30
C LEU A 130 -8.99 -1.92 18.24
N ASN A 131 -8.42 -3.12 18.08
CA ASN A 131 -7.31 -3.56 18.94
C ASN A 131 -6.08 -2.66 18.82
N ALA A 132 -5.69 -2.31 17.59
CA ALA A 132 -4.50 -1.48 17.34
C ALA A 132 -4.64 -0.07 17.93
N ASN A 133 -5.87 0.43 18.04
CA ASN A 133 -6.18 1.77 18.54
C ASN A 133 -6.62 1.80 20.01
N GLY A 134 -6.41 0.71 20.76
CA GLY A 134 -6.72 0.65 22.20
C GLY A 134 -8.21 0.49 22.53
N PHE A 135 -9.01 0.07 21.56
CA PHE A 135 -10.45 -0.14 21.65
C PHE A 135 -10.83 -1.62 21.70
N GLY A 136 -9.92 -2.48 22.17
CA GLY A 136 -10.14 -3.94 22.21
C GLY A 136 -11.36 -4.38 23.02
N GLN A 137 -11.81 -3.58 23.99
CA GLN A 137 -13.06 -3.80 24.71
C GLN A 137 -14.31 -3.75 23.81
N PHE A 138 -14.23 -3.11 22.65
CA PHE A 138 -15.33 -2.98 21.70
C PHE A 138 -15.40 -4.12 20.66
N THR A 139 -14.52 -5.12 20.77
CA THR A 139 -14.50 -6.26 19.84
C THR A 139 -15.78 -7.10 19.90
N ASN A 140 -16.46 -7.14 21.05
CA ASN A 140 -17.77 -7.79 21.19
C ASN A 140 -18.89 -7.07 20.42
N GLN A 141 -18.69 -5.82 20.03
CA GLN A 141 -19.63 -5.00 19.26
C GLN A 141 -19.31 -5.01 17.75
N VAL A 142 -18.31 -5.79 17.31
CA VAL A 142 -17.91 -5.85 15.89
C VAL A 142 -19.07 -6.25 14.99
N GLY A 143 -19.95 -7.17 15.40
CA GLY A 143 -21.13 -7.51 14.58
C GLY A 143 -22.05 -6.31 14.29
N PHE A 144 -22.25 -5.44 15.28
CA PHE A 144 -23.01 -4.20 15.13
C PHE A 144 -22.26 -3.16 14.29
N LEU A 145 -20.98 -2.96 14.59
CA LEU A 145 -20.12 -2.05 13.82
C LEU A 145 -20.00 -2.45 12.36
N SER A 146 -19.84 -3.74 12.05
CA SER A 146 -19.77 -4.26 10.69
C SER A 146 -21.05 -3.98 9.92
N ASN A 147 -22.21 -4.12 10.54
CA ASN A 147 -23.48 -3.77 9.89
C ASN A 147 -23.51 -2.28 9.52
N ILE A 148 -23.12 -1.40 10.45
CA ILE A 148 -23.03 0.03 10.20
C ILE A 148 -22.01 0.34 9.09
N PHE A 149 -20.82 -0.23 9.21
CA PHE A 149 -19.71 0.00 8.28
C PHE A 149 -20.07 -0.41 6.84
N VAL A 150 -20.74 -1.55 6.67
CA VAL A 150 -21.19 -2.05 5.36
C VAL A 150 -22.30 -1.18 4.78
N ASN A 151 -23.29 -0.79 5.59
CA ASN A 151 -24.49 -0.11 5.10
C ASN A 151 -24.33 1.41 4.96
N TYR A 152 -23.34 2.01 5.62
CA TYR A 152 -23.15 3.46 5.67
C TYR A 152 -21.77 3.89 5.15
N GLY A 153 -21.34 3.30 4.03
CA GLY A 153 -20.23 3.81 3.22
C GLY A 153 -18.83 3.49 3.74
N GLY A 154 -18.68 2.73 4.82
CA GLY A 154 -17.38 2.44 5.42
C GLY A 154 -16.48 1.62 4.50
N MET A 155 -17.05 0.65 3.78
CA MET A 155 -16.26 -0.13 2.81
C MET A 155 -15.68 0.76 1.70
N GLN A 156 -16.50 1.66 1.15
CA GLN A 156 -16.08 2.58 0.10
C GLN A 156 -14.93 3.48 0.56
N ARG A 157 -15.06 4.07 1.76
CA ARG A 157 -14.09 4.98 2.39
C ARG A 157 -12.68 4.40 2.58
N PHE A 158 -12.54 3.09 2.65
CA PHE A 158 -11.25 2.42 2.88
C PHE A 158 -10.80 1.56 1.68
N SER A 159 -11.40 1.76 0.51
CA SER A 159 -11.18 0.94 -0.70
C SER A 159 -10.35 1.61 -1.78
N ASP A 160 -9.92 2.83 -1.58
CA ASP A 160 -9.35 3.78 -2.54
C ASP A 160 -7.92 4.17 -2.17
N PRO A 161 -6.98 3.21 -2.12
CA PRO A 161 -5.66 3.41 -1.55
C PRO A 161 -4.88 4.51 -2.28
N ASN A 162 -4.30 5.39 -1.48
CA ASN A 162 -3.38 6.44 -1.88
C ASN A 162 -1.91 5.94 -1.88
N ILE A 163 -1.43 5.44 -3.01
CA ILE A 163 -0.08 4.84 -3.12
C ILE A 163 0.99 5.93 -3.19
N SER A 164 1.86 6.04 -2.19
CA SER A 164 2.92 7.06 -2.13
C SER A 164 4.28 6.58 -2.64
N TYR A 165 4.59 5.30 -2.49
CA TYR A 165 5.78 4.67 -3.07
C TYR A 165 5.62 3.15 -3.11
N VAL A 166 6.42 2.50 -3.96
CA VAL A 166 6.57 1.05 -4.00
C VAL A 166 8.05 0.74 -4.20
N ASN A 167 8.68 0.23 -3.15
CA ASN A 167 10.12 0.02 -3.08
C ASN A 167 10.43 -1.44 -2.77
N GLN A 168 11.61 -1.92 -3.15
CA GLN A 168 12.10 -3.25 -2.82
C GLN A 168 13.50 -3.16 -2.23
N ASN A 169 13.77 -3.87 -1.14
CA ASN A 169 15.13 -4.08 -0.67
C ASN A 169 15.85 -5.06 -1.61
N ASP A 170 16.86 -4.60 -2.35
CA ASP A 170 17.55 -5.42 -3.36
C ASP A 170 18.40 -6.56 -2.76
N THR A 171 18.62 -6.57 -1.44
CA THR A 171 19.31 -7.68 -0.74
C THR A 171 18.34 -8.78 -0.33
N THR A 172 17.20 -8.42 0.26
CA THR A 172 16.25 -9.40 0.85
C THR A 172 15.09 -9.72 -0.07
N GLY A 173 14.82 -8.86 -1.06
CA GLY A 173 13.63 -8.90 -1.89
C GLY A 173 12.37 -8.38 -1.20
N GLU A 174 12.41 -7.93 0.06
CA GLU A 174 11.25 -7.35 0.76
C GLU A 174 10.69 -6.16 -0.01
N ILE A 175 9.38 -6.18 -0.28
CA ILE A 175 8.67 -5.08 -0.94
C ILE A 175 7.94 -4.26 0.13
N SER A 176 8.14 -2.95 0.10
CA SER A 176 7.45 -1.95 0.93
C SER A 176 6.55 -1.08 0.07
N ILE A 177 5.32 -0.86 0.51
CA ILE A 177 4.36 0.04 -0.12
C ILE A 177 3.97 1.10 0.91
N GLY A 178 4.11 2.36 0.54
CA GLY A 178 3.59 3.47 1.32
C GLY A 178 2.15 3.78 0.93
N LEU A 179 1.29 3.89 1.92
CA LEU A 179 -0.08 4.39 1.76
C LEU A 179 -0.15 5.76 2.44
N ALA A 180 -0.23 6.82 1.64
CA ALA A 180 -0.55 8.15 2.15
C ALA A 180 -1.98 8.12 2.71
N GLY A 181 -2.22 8.78 3.83
CA GLY A 181 -3.53 8.74 4.46
C GLY A 181 -3.61 9.74 5.59
N HIS A 182 -4.56 9.53 6.49
CA HIS A 182 -4.78 10.43 7.59
C HIS A 182 -3.97 9.98 8.80
N LEU A 183 -3.20 10.89 9.40
CA LEU A 183 -2.62 10.63 10.72
C LEU A 183 -3.74 10.45 11.75
N ASN A 184 -4.83 11.20 11.61
CA ASN A 184 -6.07 11.07 12.38
C ASN A 184 -7.24 10.63 11.49
N ALA A 185 -7.50 9.33 11.46
CA ALA A 185 -8.60 8.71 10.72
C ALA A 185 -9.90 8.58 11.53
N THR A 186 -10.00 9.19 12.72
CA THR A 186 -11.18 9.07 13.60
C THR A 186 -12.48 9.49 12.90
N SER A 187 -12.46 10.61 12.16
CA SER A 187 -13.64 11.06 11.40
C SER A 187 -14.02 10.07 10.31
N LEU A 188 -13.04 9.48 9.62
CA LEU A 188 -13.28 8.51 8.54
C LEU A 188 -13.95 7.25 9.06
N LEU A 189 -13.48 6.72 10.19
CA LEU A 189 -14.07 5.51 10.80
C LEU A 189 -15.45 5.77 11.42
N THR A 190 -15.66 6.97 11.98
CA THR A 190 -16.93 7.32 12.64
C THR A 190 -18.01 7.86 11.69
N GLN A 191 -17.66 8.20 10.45
CA GLN A 191 -18.60 8.71 9.45
C GLN A 191 -19.76 7.74 9.16
N SER A 192 -19.50 6.42 9.12
CA SER A 192 -20.56 5.43 8.96
C SER A 192 -21.53 5.41 10.15
N ILE A 193 -21.03 5.68 11.35
CA ILE A 193 -21.87 5.80 12.55
C ILE A 193 -22.73 7.06 12.46
N ASP A 194 -22.20 8.16 11.92
CA ASP A 194 -22.98 9.38 11.68
C ASP A 194 -24.10 9.14 10.67
N GLY A 195 -23.80 8.46 9.56
CA GLY A 195 -24.82 8.05 8.59
C GLY A 195 -25.91 7.18 9.21
N TYR A 196 -25.51 6.21 10.03
CA TYR A 196 -26.46 5.35 10.75
C TYR A 196 -27.32 6.16 11.72
N MET A 197 -26.72 6.99 12.57
CA MET A 197 -27.43 7.82 13.53
C MET A 197 -28.41 8.78 12.86
N ALA A 198 -28.06 9.35 11.70
CA ALA A 198 -28.95 10.22 10.93
C ALA A 198 -30.20 9.51 10.39
N SER A 199 -30.16 8.19 10.25
CA SER A 199 -31.31 7.38 9.83
C SER A 199 -32.27 6.99 10.97
N LEU A 200 -31.88 7.23 12.23
CA LEU A 200 -32.59 6.75 13.40
C LEU A 200 -33.45 7.84 14.07
N ASN A 201 -34.42 7.38 14.85
CA ASN A 201 -35.06 8.23 15.85
C ASN A 201 -34.04 8.58 16.97
N PRO A 202 -33.80 9.87 17.29
CA PRO A 202 -32.84 10.28 18.33
C PRO A 202 -33.13 9.76 19.75
N PHE A 203 -34.33 9.23 20.00
CA PHE A 203 -34.73 8.65 21.28
C PHE A 203 -34.70 7.12 21.30
N SER A 204 -34.27 6.47 20.20
CA SER A 204 -34.12 5.01 20.13
C SER A 204 -32.91 4.51 20.93
N SER A 205 -33.00 3.28 21.43
CA SER A 205 -31.89 2.57 22.06
C SER A 205 -30.67 2.43 21.14
N GLU A 206 -30.92 2.27 19.84
CA GLU A 206 -29.94 2.12 18.78
C GLU A 206 -29.17 3.42 18.58
N TYR A 207 -29.88 4.57 18.58
CA TYR A 207 -29.25 5.88 18.50
C TYR A 207 -28.36 6.13 19.72
N LEU A 208 -28.85 5.81 20.92
CA LEU A 208 -28.05 5.95 22.14
C LEU A 208 -26.80 5.05 22.11
N THR A 209 -26.93 3.80 21.66
CA THR A 209 -25.81 2.86 21.54
C THR A 209 -24.78 3.36 20.54
N ALA A 210 -25.21 3.79 19.35
CA ALA A 210 -24.35 4.35 18.32
C ALA A 210 -23.64 5.62 18.81
N LYS A 211 -24.36 6.50 19.52
CA LYS A 211 -23.80 7.72 20.11
C LYS A 211 -22.73 7.43 21.17
N ILE A 212 -22.97 6.47 22.06
CA ILE A 212 -21.98 6.04 23.07
C ILE A 212 -20.72 5.53 22.37
N LEU A 213 -20.90 4.66 21.37
CA LEU A 213 -19.78 4.08 20.63
C LEU A 213 -18.99 5.14 19.86
N LYS A 214 -19.68 6.06 19.16
CA LYS A 214 -19.04 7.19 18.48
C LYS A 214 -18.24 8.04 19.47
N THR A 215 -18.83 8.36 20.62
CA THR A 215 -18.16 9.17 21.65
C THR A 215 -16.90 8.48 22.17
N ALA A 216 -16.96 7.16 22.38
CA ALA A 216 -15.81 6.39 22.82
C ALA A 216 -14.71 6.35 21.75
N LEU A 217 -15.05 6.04 20.50
CA LEU A 217 -14.09 6.04 19.37
C LEU A 217 -13.52 7.43 19.08
N GLY A 218 -14.29 8.48 19.35
CA GLY A 218 -13.89 9.88 19.20
C GLY A 218 -13.01 10.41 20.33
N SER A 219 -12.77 9.63 21.39
CA SER A 219 -12.02 10.09 22.56
C SER A 219 -10.50 10.15 22.34
N THR A 220 -10.01 9.44 21.33
CA THR A 220 -8.59 9.43 20.94
C THR A 220 -8.46 9.48 19.42
N GLN A 221 -7.24 9.76 18.97
CA GLN A 221 -6.88 9.68 17.58
C GLN A 221 -6.79 8.21 17.13
N ILE A 222 -7.54 7.87 16.09
CA ILE A 222 -7.51 6.55 15.46
C ILE A 222 -6.60 6.63 14.23
N GLN A 223 -5.72 5.65 14.11
CA GLN A 223 -4.89 5.41 12.94
C GLN A 223 -5.40 4.18 12.20
N ALA A 224 -5.68 4.35 10.91
CA ALA A 224 -6.07 3.30 10.00
C ALA A 224 -5.74 3.72 8.56
N SER A 225 -4.98 2.89 7.87
CA SER A 225 -4.77 3.04 6.44
C SER A 225 -6.03 2.63 5.67
N GLU A 226 -6.16 3.15 4.46
CA GLU A 226 -6.90 2.46 3.41
C GLU A 226 -6.28 1.09 3.12
N ILE A 227 -7.00 0.26 2.37
CA ILE A 227 -6.58 -1.10 2.08
C ILE A 227 -6.12 -1.17 0.64
N VAL A 228 -4.95 -1.78 0.41
CA VAL A 228 -4.45 -2.05 -0.94
C VAL A 228 -4.52 -3.55 -1.23
N LYS A 229 -5.05 -3.88 -2.40
CA LYS A 229 -5.01 -5.24 -2.94
C LYS A 229 -3.80 -5.39 -3.84
N VAL A 230 -2.93 -6.34 -3.54
CA VAL A 230 -1.66 -6.54 -4.27
C VAL A 230 -1.64 -7.91 -4.92
N SER A 231 -1.30 -7.98 -6.22
CA SER A 231 -0.87 -9.21 -6.88
C SER A 231 0.57 -9.02 -7.35
N TYR A 232 1.41 -10.04 -7.11
CA TYR A 232 2.83 -9.98 -7.42
C TYR A 232 3.26 -11.24 -8.17
N ASN A 233 3.87 -11.05 -9.34
CA ASN A 233 4.48 -12.08 -10.18
C ASN A 233 3.59 -13.32 -10.43
N GLY A 234 2.31 -13.10 -10.74
CA GLY A 234 1.32 -14.17 -10.98
C GLY A 234 0.86 -14.93 -9.71
N GLY A 235 1.29 -14.50 -8.53
CA GLY A 235 0.84 -15.02 -7.25
C GLY A 235 -0.58 -14.58 -6.88
N PRO A 236 -1.18 -15.23 -5.86
CA PRO A 236 -2.51 -14.87 -5.37
C PRO A 236 -2.52 -13.44 -4.82
N SER A 237 -3.65 -12.75 -4.95
CA SER A 237 -3.81 -11.42 -4.38
C SER A 237 -3.82 -11.44 -2.85
N GLN A 238 -3.27 -10.39 -2.24
CA GLN A 238 -3.24 -10.15 -0.80
C GLN A 238 -3.89 -8.80 -0.49
N LEU A 239 -4.54 -8.69 0.66
CA LEU A 239 -5.04 -7.42 1.17
C LEU A 239 -4.10 -6.93 2.26
N LEU A 240 -3.51 -5.76 2.07
CA LEU A 240 -2.53 -5.17 2.97
C LEU A 240 -3.07 -3.86 3.54
N TYR A 241 -2.86 -3.67 4.84
CA TYR A 241 -3.26 -2.48 5.61
C TYR A 241 -2.43 -2.39 6.89
N ASN A 242 -2.41 -1.21 7.51
CA ASN A 242 -1.73 -0.95 8.77
C ASN A 242 -2.53 0.06 9.61
N PHE A 243 -2.31 0.06 10.92
CA PHE A 243 -2.95 0.95 11.89
C PHE A 243 -1.94 1.81 12.64
N LYS A 244 -0.70 1.87 12.13
CA LYS A 244 0.35 2.73 12.66
C LYS A 244 0.96 3.56 11.55
N ALA A 245 0.73 4.86 11.61
CA ALA A 245 1.30 5.82 10.67
C ALA A 245 2.59 6.44 11.20
N THR A 246 3.46 6.79 10.27
CA THR A 246 4.50 7.80 10.47
C THR A 246 3.95 9.15 10.01
N GLU A 247 4.13 10.20 10.80
CA GLU A 247 3.75 11.56 10.39
C GLU A 247 4.64 12.03 9.22
N THR A 248 4.00 12.54 8.16
CA THR A 248 4.69 12.96 6.94
C THR A 248 5.12 14.42 6.97
N GLY A 249 4.44 15.24 7.79
CA GLY A 249 4.52 16.71 7.73
C GLY A 249 3.85 17.32 6.49
N LEU A 250 3.11 16.51 5.72
CA LEU A 250 2.35 16.92 4.54
C LEU A 250 0.85 17.00 4.86
N THR A 251 0.13 17.85 4.13
CA THR A 251 -1.35 17.84 4.10
C THR A 251 -1.85 18.05 2.68
N GLU A 252 -3.00 17.51 2.29
CA GLU A 252 -3.64 17.91 1.03
C GLU A 252 -4.09 19.37 1.11
N LEU A 253 -3.83 20.14 0.05
CA LEU A 253 -3.95 21.60 0.05
C LEU A 253 -5.40 22.08 0.25
N SER A 254 -6.39 21.35 -0.25
CA SER A 254 -7.80 21.73 -0.21
C SER A 254 -8.49 21.37 1.10
N ASP A 255 -8.16 20.23 1.71
CA ASP A 255 -8.80 19.76 2.95
C ASP A 255 -7.96 20.00 4.23
N GLY A 256 -6.66 20.21 4.09
CA GLY A 256 -5.74 20.45 5.19
C GLY A 256 -5.54 19.28 6.16
N VAL A 257 -5.97 18.07 5.81
CA VAL A 257 -5.95 16.90 6.71
C VAL A 257 -5.49 15.60 6.05
N SER A 258 -5.75 15.40 4.76
CA SER A 258 -5.34 14.20 4.02
C SER A 258 -3.83 14.16 3.84
N HIS A 259 -3.27 12.97 3.62
CA HIS A 259 -1.84 12.72 3.39
C HIS A 259 -0.88 13.09 4.56
N SER A 260 -1.44 13.31 5.75
CA SER A 260 -0.71 13.61 6.99
C SER A 260 -0.02 12.41 7.65
N GLY A 261 -0.44 11.19 7.32
CA GLY A 261 0.19 9.95 7.76
C GLY A 261 0.64 9.08 6.59
N ASN A 262 1.78 8.42 6.72
CA ASN A 262 2.21 7.36 5.82
C ASN A 262 2.16 6.02 6.55
N TYR A 263 1.41 5.08 5.98
CA TYR A 263 1.27 3.71 6.48
C TYR A 263 2.10 2.79 5.59
N GLU A 264 3.20 2.27 6.11
CA GLU A 264 4.01 1.30 5.39
C GLU A 264 3.45 -0.12 5.58
N VAL A 265 3.21 -0.82 4.48
CA VAL A 265 2.88 -2.25 4.45
C VAL A 265 3.97 -3.00 3.70
N LYS A 266 4.21 -4.26 4.10
CA LYS A 266 5.33 -5.05 3.61
C LYS A 266 4.93 -6.48 3.29
N PHE A 267 5.60 -7.07 2.31
CA PHE A 267 5.55 -8.51 2.05
C PHE A 267 6.86 -9.00 1.43
N ALA A 268 7.11 -10.31 1.52
CA ALA A 268 8.29 -10.91 0.92
C ALA A 268 8.14 -10.96 -0.61
N GLY A 269 9.01 -10.24 -1.32
CA GLY A 269 9.16 -10.35 -2.77
C GLY A 269 10.21 -11.39 -3.16
N ILE A 270 10.67 -11.29 -4.41
CA ILE A 270 11.74 -12.15 -4.92
C ILE A 270 13.04 -11.35 -4.87
N ALA A 271 14.03 -11.83 -4.13
CA ALA A 271 15.34 -11.22 -4.10
C ALA A 271 15.96 -11.24 -5.51
N PRO A 272 16.53 -10.12 -5.98
CA PRO A 272 17.38 -10.12 -7.17
C PRO A 272 18.47 -11.20 -7.04
N PRO A 273 18.84 -11.90 -8.13
CA PRO A 273 19.98 -12.79 -8.09
C PRO A 273 21.22 -11.99 -7.67
N PRO A 274 22.09 -12.54 -6.82
CA PRO A 274 23.31 -11.85 -6.42
C PRO A 274 24.08 -11.47 -7.68
N VAL A 275 24.51 -10.21 -7.77
CA VAL A 275 25.33 -9.74 -8.89
C VAL A 275 26.54 -10.66 -8.95
N ALA A 276 26.68 -11.44 -10.02
CA ALA A 276 27.86 -12.26 -10.22
C ALA A 276 29.06 -11.30 -10.16
N SER A 277 30.02 -11.60 -9.28
CA SER A 277 31.24 -10.79 -9.17
C SER A 277 31.92 -10.79 -10.54
N VAL A 278 31.75 -9.71 -11.30
CA VAL A 278 32.50 -9.50 -12.53
C VAL A 278 33.95 -9.36 -12.08
N PRO A 279 34.89 -10.21 -12.53
CA PRO A 279 36.28 -10.07 -12.15
C PRO A 279 36.73 -8.67 -12.52
N GLU A 280 37.27 -7.92 -11.55
CA GLU A 280 37.75 -6.57 -11.82
C GLU A 280 38.73 -6.58 -13.00
N PRO A 281 38.76 -5.52 -13.84
CA PRO A 281 39.68 -5.44 -14.99
C PRO A 281 41.15 -5.69 -14.60
N SER A 282 41.52 -5.38 -13.35
CA SER A 282 42.82 -5.65 -12.73
C SER A 282 43.16 -7.15 -12.64
N VAL A 283 42.19 -8.01 -12.34
CA VAL A 283 42.36 -9.48 -12.29
C VAL A 283 42.59 -10.05 -13.70
N MET A 284 41.87 -9.52 -14.69
CA MET A 284 42.06 -9.86 -16.11
C MET A 284 43.43 -9.39 -16.63
N LEU A 285 43.83 -8.16 -16.32
CA LEU A 285 45.15 -7.60 -16.67
C LEU A 285 46.29 -8.35 -15.99
N GLY A 286 46.11 -8.76 -14.73
CA GLY A 286 47.07 -9.58 -13.99
C GLY A 286 47.31 -10.94 -14.65
N LEU A 287 46.24 -11.60 -15.10
CA LEU A 287 46.34 -12.88 -15.82
C LEU A 287 47.04 -12.72 -17.18
N VAL A 288 46.72 -11.68 -17.94
CA VAL A 288 47.40 -11.37 -19.21
C VAL A 288 48.89 -11.07 -18.98
N GLY A 289 49.23 -10.34 -17.93
CA GLY A 289 50.62 -10.06 -17.54
C GLY A 289 51.41 -11.32 -17.19
N VAL A 290 50.82 -12.26 -16.44
CA VAL A 290 51.45 -13.55 -16.11
C VAL A 290 51.66 -14.41 -17.35
N PHE A 291 50.68 -14.48 -18.26
CA PHE A 291 50.84 -15.20 -19.54
C PHE A 291 51.95 -14.59 -20.41
N ALA A 292 52.05 -13.25 -20.48
CA ALA A 292 53.11 -12.57 -21.23
C ALA A 292 54.51 -12.87 -20.65
N LEU A 293 54.66 -12.92 -19.33
CA LEU A 293 55.90 -13.30 -18.65
C LEU A 293 56.30 -14.76 -18.91
N PHE A 294 55.33 -15.68 -18.93
CA PHE A 294 55.62 -17.09 -19.25
C PHE A 294 56.04 -17.29 -20.71
N VAL A 295 55.40 -16.61 -21.66
CA VAL A 295 55.76 -16.71 -23.09
C VAL A 295 57.14 -16.14 -23.35
N THR A 296 57.46 -14.98 -22.77
CA THR A 296 58.78 -14.33 -22.92
C THR A 296 59.90 -15.17 -22.28
N GLN A 297 59.70 -15.73 -21.08
CA GLN A 297 60.68 -16.66 -20.48
C GLN A 297 60.90 -17.93 -21.32
N ARG A 298 59.85 -18.46 -21.97
CA ARG A 298 59.95 -19.65 -22.80
C ARG A 298 60.68 -19.39 -24.13
N GLN A 299 60.61 -18.17 -24.65
CA GLN A 299 61.39 -17.76 -25.83
C GLN A 299 62.86 -17.48 -25.47
N LEU A 300 63.13 -16.85 -24.33
CA LEU A 300 64.50 -16.59 -23.86
C LEU A 300 65.29 -17.89 -23.60
N LYS A 301 64.65 -18.93 -23.04
CA LYS A 301 65.27 -20.25 -22.86
C LYS A 301 65.52 -21.06 -24.14
N LYS A 302 64.93 -20.66 -25.28
CA LYS A 302 65.19 -21.27 -26.60
C LYS A 302 66.26 -20.53 -27.41
N ALA A 303 66.65 -19.34 -26.95
CA ALA A 303 67.64 -18.48 -27.60
C ALA A 303 69.03 -18.53 -26.91
N GLN A 304 69.18 -19.41 -25.91
CA GLN A 304 70.45 -19.84 -25.32
C GLN A 304 70.73 -21.28 -25.75
#